data_AF-A0A2K4YG64-F1
#
_entry.id   AF-A0A2K4YG64-F1
#
_cell.length_a   1.000
_cell.length_b   1.000
_cell.length_c   1.000
_cell.angle_alpha   90.00
_cell.angle_beta   90.00
_cell.angle_gamma   90.00
#
_symmetry.space_group_name_H-M   'P 1'
#
loop_
_entity.id
_entity.type
_entity.pdbx_description
1 polymer ?
#
loop_
_entity_poly.entity_id
_entity_poly.type
_entity_poly.pdbx_seq_one_letter_code
_entity_poly.pdbx_strand_id
1 'polypeptide(L)'
;LRESRIHRAGQSGRPHGAPDISFIDAPVGGGGPAAAQGRLLVMAGGDADVVDRADRCYTYADSVVHLGALGCGQITKVLNNLLFTANLGTAASALSLAKSLDVSPAVAAK
;
A
#
# COMPACT_ATOMS: atom_id res chain seq x y z
N LEU A 1 -14.71 -13.33 -15.27
CA LEU A 1 -14.67 -12.84 -13.88
C LEU A 1 -14.09 -13.95 -13.02
N ARG A 2 -12.75 -13.97 -12.88
CA ARG A 2 -11.99 -15.04 -12.20
C ARG A 2 -11.56 -14.52 -10.82
N GLU A 3 -12.37 -14.76 -9.80
CA GLU A 3 -12.08 -14.36 -8.41
C GLU A 3 -11.12 -15.34 -7.68
N SER A 4 -10.51 -16.31 -8.35
CA SER A 4 -9.99 -17.51 -7.66
C SER A 4 -8.47 -17.66 -7.56
N ARG A 5 -7.65 -16.64 -7.85
CA ARG A 5 -6.16 -16.79 -7.79
C ARG A 5 -5.44 -16.07 -6.66
N ILE A 6 -5.97 -14.99 -6.11
CA ILE A 6 -5.25 -14.22 -5.08
C ILE A 6 -5.44 -14.84 -3.67
N HIS A 7 -6.57 -15.52 -3.44
CA HIS A 7 -6.91 -16.11 -2.14
C HIS A 7 -6.23 -17.45 -1.80
N ARG A 8 -5.42 -18.03 -2.70
CA ARG A 8 -4.81 -19.36 -2.48
C ARG A 8 -3.46 -19.35 -1.76
N ALA A 9 -2.89 -18.19 -1.46
CA ALA A 9 -1.63 -18.13 -0.71
C ALA A 9 -1.79 -18.39 0.81
N GLY A 10 -3.03 -18.44 1.33
CA GLY A 10 -3.31 -18.72 2.75
C GLY A 10 -3.57 -20.20 3.09
N GLN A 11 -3.79 -21.08 2.10
CA GLN A 11 -4.03 -22.51 2.35
C GLN A 11 -2.88 -23.33 1.76
N SER A 12 -1.85 -23.50 2.59
CA SER A 12 -0.68 -24.29 2.22
C SER A 12 -1.01 -25.78 2.24
N GLY A 13 -1.28 -26.36 1.06
CA GLY A 13 -1.07 -27.79 0.87
C GLY A 13 0.43 -28.06 0.97
N ARG A 14 0.88 -28.56 2.13
CA ARG A 14 2.30 -28.87 2.38
C ARG A 14 2.57 -30.36 2.21
N PRO A 15 3.75 -30.76 1.71
CA PRO A 15 4.27 -32.10 1.97
C PRO A 15 4.40 -32.32 3.48
N HIS A 16 4.10 -33.55 3.93
CA HIS A 16 4.13 -33.94 5.34
C HIS A 16 5.49 -33.59 6.00
N GLY A 17 5.47 -32.74 7.03
CA GLY A 17 6.63 -32.44 7.89
C GLY A 17 7.10 -30.98 7.93
N ALA A 18 6.54 -30.07 7.13
CA ALA A 18 6.86 -28.64 7.23
C ALA A 18 6.07 -27.97 8.37
N PRO A 19 6.68 -27.09 9.18
CA PRO A 19 5.95 -26.33 10.20
C PRO A 19 4.90 -25.43 9.54
N ASP A 20 3.79 -25.17 10.22
CA ASP A 20 2.80 -24.20 9.76
C ASP A 20 3.37 -22.78 9.76
N ILE A 21 3.24 -22.10 8.62
CA ILE A 21 3.74 -20.75 8.36
C ILE A 21 2.56 -19.92 7.88
N SER A 22 2.28 -18.84 8.60
CA SER A 22 1.30 -17.82 8.22
C SER A 22 1.97 -16.68 7.44
N PHE A 23 1.23 -16.02 6.57
CA PHE A 23 1.72 -14.92 5.75
C PHE A 23 0.92 -13.65 6.02
N ILE A 24 1.61 -12.51 6.01
CA ILE A 24 1.04 -11.17 5.98
C ILE A 24 1.74 -10.41 4.86
N ASP A 25 0.99 -9.71 4.03
CA ASP A 25 1.55 -8.65 3.21
C ASP A 25 1.46 -7.30 3.94
N ALA A 26 2.59 -6.62 4.07
CA ALA A 26 2.69 -5.38 4.85
C ALA A 26 3.42 -4.26 4.09
N PRO A 27 2.95 -3.83 2.91
CA PRO A 27 3.51 -2.66 2.25
C PRO A 27 3.40 -1.41 3.13
N VAL A 28 4.32 -0.46 2.92
CA VAL A 28 4.42 0.75 3.72
C VAL A 28 4.15 2.04 2.94
N GLY A 29 3.66 3.07 3.64
CA GLY A 29 3.47 4.44 3.18
C GLY A 29 4.26 5.44 4.03
N GLY A 30 4.48 6.67 3.52
CA GLY A 30 5.14 7.77 4.24
C GLY A 30 6.54 8.15 3.73
N GLY A 31 7.19 7.28 2.96
CA GLY A 31 8.49 7.56 2.32
C GLY A 31 9.66 7.70 3.29
N GLY A 32 10.81 8.15 2.78
CA GLY A 32 12.07 8.25 3.54
C GLY A 32 11.98 9.09 4.83
N PRO A 33 11.35 10.28 4.83
CA PRO A 33 11.21 11.09 6.04
C PRO A 33 10.41 10.39 7.15
N ALA A 34 9.34 9.68 6.80
CA ALA A 34 8.55 8.92 7.77
C ALA A 34 9.32 7.70 8.29
N ALA A 35 10.06 7.00 7.41
CA ALA A 35 10.93 5.89 7.81
C ALA A 35 11.99 6.31 8.84
N ALA A 36 12.66 7.44 8.61
CA ALA A 36 13.68 7.95 9.51
C ALA A 36 13.13 8.33 10.90
N GLN A 37 11.83 8.59 10.99
CA GLN A 37 11.17 9.00 12.23
C GLN A 37 10.38 7.85 12.89
N GLY A 38 10.39 6.65 12.30
CA GLY A 38 9.59 5.52 12.79
C GLY A 38 8.08 5.73 12.65
N ARG A 39 7.66 6.51 11.64
CA ARG A 39 6.27 6.94 11.43
C ARG A 39 5.69 6.43 10.11
N LEU A 40 6.13 5.24 9.68
CA LEU A 40 5.57 4.63 8.48
C LEU A 40 4.14 4.20 8.74
N LEU A 41 3.33 4.24 7.69
CA LEU A 41 2.02 3.57 7.66
C LEU A 41 2.23 2.14 7.18
N VAL A 42 1.81 1.14 7.94
CA VAL A 42 1.75 -0.27 7.51
C VAL A 42 0.34 -0.60 7.03
N MET A 43 0.26 -1.19 5.84
CA MET A 43 -0.97 -1.66 5.19
C MET A 43 -1.01 -3.19 5.26
N ALA A 44 -1.56 -3.76 6.33
CA ALA A 44 -1.50 -5.21 6.58
C ALA A 44 -2.66 -5.97 5.91
N GLY A 45 -2.35 -6.97 5.08
CA GLY A 45 -3.30 -7.96 4.58
C GLY A 45 -2.96 -9.36 5.09
N GLY A 46 -3.96 -10.10 5.54
CA GLY A 46 -3.79 -11.42 6.14
C GLY A 46 -4.92 -11.77 7.11
N ASP A 47 -4.81 -12.93 7.75
CA ASP A 47 -5.74 -13.31 8.82
C ASP A 47 -5.54 -12.38 10.03
N ALA A 48 -6.65 -11.92 10.63
CA ALA A 48 -6.62 -10.90 11.68
C ALA A 48 -5.79 -11.32 12.90
N ASP A 49 -5.93 -12.58 13.33
CA ASP A 49 -5.18 -13.15 14.45
C ASP A 49 -3.66 -13.23 14.16
N VAL A 50 -3.28 -13.47 12.90
CA VAL A 50 -1.88 -13.46 12.47
C VAL A 50 -1.34 -12.03 12.47
N VAL A 51 -2.11 -11.06 11.98
CA VAL A 51 -1.74 -9.63 11.98
C VAL A 51 -1.58 -9.11 13.40
N ASP A 52 -2.53 -9.40 14.29
CA ASP A 52 -2.48 -8.99 15.70
C ASP A 52 -1.27 -9.60 16.42
N ARG A 53 -0.96 -10.88 16.16
CA ARG A 53 0.25 -11.52 16.70
C ARG A 53 1.55 -10.90 16.20
N ALA A 54 1.54 -10.31 15.01
CA ALA A 54 2.68 -9.65 14.40
C ALA A 54 2.83 -8.18 14.81
N ASP A 55 1.94 -7.63 15.65
CA ASP A 55 1.94 -6.22 16.05
C ASP A 55 3.32 -5.72 16.52
N ARG A 56 4.01 -6.53 17.32
CA ARG A 56 5.36 -6.22 17.85
C ARG A 56 6.44 -6.14 16.78
N CYS A 57 6.19 -6.59 15.55
CA CYS A 57 7.13 -6.51 14.44
C CYS A 57 7.09 -5.14 13.74
N TYR A 58 6.08 -4.31 13.97
CA TYR A 58 5.88 -3.03 13.27
C TYR A 58 6.50 -1.82 13.99
N THR A 59 7.64 -2.00 14.69
CA THR A 59 8.27 -0.95 15.52
C THR A 59 8.77 0.28 14.73
N TYR A 60 8.80 0.20 13.41
CA TYR A 60 9.17 1.28 12.48
C TYR A 60 7.97 2.11 12.00
N ALA A 61 6.78 1.81 12.51
CA ALA A 61 5.52 2.43 12.13
C ALA A 61 4.82 3.04 13.35
N ASP A 62 4.09 4.13 13.13
CA ASP A 62 3.18 4.72 14.12
C ASP A 62 1.71 4.39 13.81
N SER A 63 1.46 3.77 12.66
CA SER A 63 0.13 3.36 12.21
C SER A 63 0.17 2.02 11.48
N VAL A 64 -0.65 1.07 11.93
CA VAL A 64 -0.86 -0.23 11.30
C VAL A 64 -2.36 -0.37 11.02
N VAL A 65 -2.72 -0.61 9.75
CA VAL A 65 -4.11 -0.74 9.32
C VAL A 65 -4.30 -2.13 8.71
N HIS A 66 -5.20 -2.93 9.29
CA HIS A 66 -5.61 -4.20 8.71
C HIS A 66 -6.64 -3.95 7.59
N LEU A 67 -6.30 -4.37 6.38
CA LEU A 67 -7.04 -4.08 5.15
C LEU A 67 -7.87 -5.27 4.64
N GLY A 68 -7.88 -6.37 5.39
CA GLY A 68 -8.59 -7.60 5.05
C GLY A 68 -7.65 -8.76 4.74
N ALA A 69 -8.09 -9.66 3.86
CA ALA A 69 -7.38 -10.89 3.56
C ALA A 69 -5.99 -10.67 2.95
N LEU A 70 -5.19 -11.75 2.90
CA LEU A 70 -3.88 -11.74 2.25
C LEU A 70 -3.98 -11.22 0.80
N GLY A 71 -3.12 -10.25 0.48
CA GLY A 71 -3.07 -9.52 -0.78
C GLY A 71 -3.75 -8.15 -0.74
N CYS A 72 -4.64 -7.88 0.23
CA CYS A 72 -5.34 -6.60 0.32
C CYS A 72 -4.41 -5.41 0.56
N GLY A 73 -3.32 -5.57 1.31
CA GLY A 73 -2.31 -4.53 1.51
C GLY A 73 -1.60 -4.16 0.21
N GLN A 74 -1.13 -5.16 -0.55
CA GLN A 74 -0.49 -4.98 -1.85
C GLN A 74 -1.43 -4.31 -2.86
N ILE A 75 -2.68 -4.79 -2.95
CA ILE A 75 -3.69 -4.19 -3.84
C ILE A 75 -3.91 -2.73 -3.45
N THR A 76 -4.08 -2.44 -2.17
CA THR A 76 -4.25 -1.07 -1.67
C THR A 76 -3.06 -0.19 -2.05
N LYS A 77 -1.83 -0.71 -1.91
CA LYS A 77 -0.63 0.03 -2.29
C LYS A 77 -0.55 0.30 -3.80
N VAL A 78 -0.91 -0.68 -4.63
CA VAL A 78 -0.99 -0.52 -6.08
C VAL A 78 -2.02 0.54 -6.45
N LEU A 79 -3.21 0.51 -5.86
CA LEU A 79 -4.26 1.52 -6.08
C LEU A 79 -3.80 2.91 -5.65
N ASN A 80 -3.12 3.02 -4.49
CA ASN A 80 -2.57 4.28 -4.01
C ASN A 80 -1.55 4.88 -4.98
N ASN A 81 -0.61 4.06 -5.47
CA ASN A 81 0.40 4.49 -6.43
C ASN A 81 -0.22 4.84 -7.79
N LEU A 82 -1.23 4.08 -8.24
CA LEU A 82 -1.96 4.37 -9.49
C LEU A 82 -2.61 5.76 -9.43
N LEU A 83 -3.34 6.06 -8.35
CA LEU A 83 -3.98 7.36 -8.15
C LEU A 83 -2.95 8.48 -8.08
N PHE A 84 -1.84 8.26 -7.37
CA PHE A 84 -0.75 9.23 -7.30
C PHE A 84 -0.20 9.56 -8.69
N THR A 85 0.12 8.55 -9.49
CA THR A 85 0.65 8.74 -10.85
C THR A 85 -0.36 9.43 -11.77
N ALA A 86 -1.63 9.04 -11.71
CA ALA A 86 -2.68 9.67 -12.50
C ALA A 86 -2.82 11.16 -12.16
N ASN A 87 -2.91 11.48 -10.86
CA ASN A 87 -3.03 12.86 -10.38
C ASN A 87 -1.82 13.71 -10.76
N LEU A 88 -0.61 13.16 -10.67
CA LEU A 88 0.61 13.85 -11.08
C LEU A 88 0.59 14.18 -12.58
N GLY A 89 0.19 13.22 -13.42
CA GLY A 89 0.04 13.44 -14.85
C GLY A 89 -0.99 14.51 -15.18
N THR A 90 -2.18 14.43 -14.56
CA THR A 90 -3.23 15.43 -14.71
C THR A 90 -2.77 16.82 -14.27
N ALA A 91 -2.09 16.94 -13.13
CA ALA A 91 -1.55 18.20 -12.64
C ALA A 91 -0.52 18.79 -13.63
N ALA A 92 0.38 17.96 -14.17
CA ALA A 92 1.36 18.39 -15.16
C ALA A 92 0.68 18.92 -16.44
N SER A 93 -0.32 18.20 -16.96
CA SER A 93 -1.09 18.65 -18.12
C SER A 93 -1.86 19.95 -17.84
N ALA A 94 -2.49 20.08 -16.68
CA ALA A 94 -3.22 21.28 -16.29
C ALA A 94 -2.31 22.51 -16.21
N LEU A 95 -1.13 22.39 -15.59
CA LEU A 95 -0.15 23.47 -15.51
C LEU A 95 0.44 23.83 -16.87
N SER A 96 0.66 22.85 -17.74
CA SER A 96 1.10 23.10 -19.11
C SER A 96 0.03 23.84 -19.93
N LEU A 97 -1.24 23.45 -19.78
CA LEU A 97 -2.36 24.13 -20.43
C LEU A 97 -2.52 25.56 -19.92
N ALA A 98 -2.43 25.78 -18.61
CA ALA A 98 -2.46 27.12 -18.01
C ALA A 98 -1.42 28.04 -18.66
N LYS A 99 -0.18 27.56 -18.81
CA LYS A 99 0.89 28.31 -19.49
C LYS A 99 0.55 28.66 -20.94
N SER A 100 -0.07 27.74 -21.69
CA SER A 100 -0.46 27.99 -23.10
C SER A 100 -1.62 28.97 -23.24
N LEU A 101 -2.39 29.18 -22.17
CA LEU A 101 -3.49 30.14 -22.08
C LEU A 101 -3.06 31.46 -21.41
N ASP A 102 -1.75 31.73 -21.35
CA ASP A 102 -1.13 32.90 -20.70
C ASP A 102 -1.48 33.06 -19.21
N VAL A 103 -1.85 31.97 -18.54
CA VAL A 103 -2.02 31.91 -17.08
C VAL A 103 -0.74 31.39 -16.44
N SER A 104 -0.24 32.12 -15.44
CA SER A 104 0.94 31.69 -14.67
C SER A 104 0.69 30.34 -13.97
N PRO A 105 1.52 29.30 -14.18
CA PRO A 105 1.40 28.03 -13.49
C PRO A 105 1.48 28.15 -11.96
N ALA A 106 2.27 29.10 -11.45
CA ALA A 106 2.38 29.34 -10.01
C ALA A 106 1.10 29.96 -9.40
N VAL A 107 0.29 30.63 -10.21
CA VAL A 107 -1.03 31.13 -9.80
C VAL A 107 -2.06 30.00 -9.91
N ALA A 108 -2.00 29.18 -10.96
CA ALA A 108 -2.90 28.05 -11.17
C ALA A 108 -2.70 26.88 -10.18
N ALA A 109 -1.51 26.75 -9.58
CA ALA A 109 -1.18 25.70 -8.62
C ALA A 109 -1.53 26.03 -7.14
N LYS A 110 -2.10 27.21 -6.88
CA LYS A 110 -2.57 27.62 -5.55
C LYS A 110 -3.99 27.14 -5.32
#